data_AF-A0A6P7TQP1-F1
#
_entry.id   AF-A0A6P7TQP1-F1
#
_cell.length_a   1.000
_cell.length_b   1.000
_cell.length_c   1.000
_cell.angle_alpha   90.00
_cell.angle_beta   90.00
_cell.angle_gamma   90.00
#
_symmetry.space_group_name_H-M   'P 1'
#
loop_
_entity.id
_entity.type
_entity.pdbx_description
1 polymer ?
#
loop_
_entity_poly.entity_id
_entity_poly.type
_entity_poly.pdbx_seq_one_letter_code
_entity_poly.pdbx_strand_id
1 'polypeptide(L)'
;MNPWGSVEWKGHWSDHSMDWNLVDSSERRKLGIEFSEDGEFWMSYKEWLANFTRVQICHLGPDSLTMEDSAKFSWKSWNATIEHSAWVRRVNAGGCRNYAS
;
A
#
# COMPACT_ATOMS: atom_id res chain seq x y z
N MET A 1 -7.49 -4.81 5.01
CA MET A 1 -8.56 -5.14 4.05
C MET A 1 -8.31 -6.46 3.37
N ASN A 2 -9.21 -7.42 3.58
CA ASN A 2 -9.32 -8.66 2.83
C ASN A 2 -10.28 -8.46 1.62
N PRO A 3 -9.83 -8.64 0.36
CA PRO A 3 -10.67 -8.43 -0.84
C PRO A 3 -11.91 -9.32 -0.93
N TRP A 4 -11.97 -10.42 -0.19
CA TRP A 4 -13.11 -11.34 -0.17
C TRP A 4 -14.14 -11.04 0.93
N GLY A 5 -13.89 -10.07 1.80
CA GLY A 5 -14.83 -9.55 2.81
C GLY A 5 -15.37 -10.57 3.82
N SER A 6 -14.85 -11.81 3.86
CA SER A 6 -15.47 -12.94 4.56
C SER A 6 -14.54 -13.65 5.53
N VAL A 7 -13.27 -13.26 5.57
CA VAL A 7 -12.29 -13.81 6.51
C VAL A 7 -11.52 -12.68 7.16
N GLU A 8 -11.84 -12.44 8.42
CA GLU A 8 -11.17 -11.43 9.23
C GLU A 8 -9.97 -12.00 9.98
N TRP A 9 -9.10 -11.08 10.42
CA TRP A 9 -7.96 -11.39 11.25
C TRP A 9 -8.43 -11.84 12.65
N LYS A 10 -7.89 -12.95 13.16
CA LYS A 10 -8.25 -13.53 14.48
C LYS A 10 -7.14 -13.44 15.53
N GLY A 11 -6.04 -12.74 15.21
CA GLY A 11 -4.90 -12.59 16.11
C GLY A 11 -5.02 -11.34 16.98
N HIS A 12 -3.88 -10.86 17.49
CA HIS A 12 -3.86 -9.63 18.27
C HIS A 12 -4.46 -8.46 17.46
N TRP A 13 -5.19 -7.59 18.15
CA TRP A 13 -5.93 -6.47 17.55
C TRP A 13 -7.06 -6.84 16.58
N SER A 14 -7.46 -8.11 16.49
CA SER A 14 -8.75 -8.47 15.86
C SER A 14 -9.92 -7.74 16.52
N ASP A 15 -11.05 -7.66 15.84
CA ASP A 15 -12.26 -6.94 16.28
C ASP A 15 -12.77 -7.36 17.66
N HIS A 16 -12.57 -8.63 18.02
CA HIS A 16 -12.94 -9.18 19.32
C HIS A 16 -11.77 -9.34 20.30
N SER A 17 -10.60 -8.76 20.00
CA SER A 17 -9.43 -8.87 20.87
C SER A 17 -9.59 -8.03 22.13
N MET A 18 -9.22 -8.62 23.26
CA MET A 18 -9.10 -7.88 24.53
C MET A 18 -7.97 -6.85 24.51
N ASP A 19 -7.03 -6.92 23.54
CA ASP A 19 -5.96 -5.92 23.39
C ASP A 19 -6.53 -4.50 23.28
N TRP A 20 -7.71 -4.35 22.68
CA TRP A 20 -8.39 -3.07 22.59
C TRP A 20 -8.64 -2.45 23.96
N ASN A 21 -8.87 -3.23 25.01
CA ASN A 21 -9.10 -2.73 26.38
C ASN A 21 -7.90 -1.95 26.96
N LEU A 22 -6.70 -2.12 26.39
CA LEU A 22 -5.51 -1.36 26.75
C LEU A 22 -5.47 0.04 26.14
N VAL A 23 -6.34 0.32 25.17
CA VAL A 23 -6.44 1.61 24.47
C VAL A 23 -7.65 2.37 25.00
N ASP A 24 -7.44 3.63 25.37
CA ASP A 24 -8.53 4.50 25.82
C ASP A 24 -9.62 4.66 24.75
N SER A 25 -10.88 4.76 25.20
CA SER A 25 -12.04 4.88 24.30
C SER A 25 -11.99 6.14 23.43
N SER A 26 -11.34 7.21 23.91
CA SER A 26 -11.10 8.44 23.13
C SER A 26 -10.14 8.20 21.97
N GLU A 27 -9.05 7.46 22.20
CA GLU A 27 -8.07 7.13 21.16
C GLU A 27 -8.65 6.17 20.14
N ARG A 28 -9.46 5.18 20.57
CA ARG A 28 -10.16 4.29 19.63
C ARG A 28 -11.09 5.05 18.70
N ARG A 29 -11.80 6.04 19.24
CA ARG A 29 -12.68 6.91 18.44
C ARG A 29 -11.90 7.80 17.47
N LYS A 30 -10.74 8.32 17.87
CA LYS A 30 -9.86 9.10 16.99
C LYS A 30 -9.31 8.27 15.83
N LEU A 31 -8.99 7.01 16.09
CA LEU A 31 -8.52 6.06 15.08
C LEU A 31 -9.63 5.58 14.14
N GLY A 32 -10.90 5.94 14.41
CA GLY A 32 -12.03 5.55 13.57
C GLY A 32 -12.27 4.05 13.55
N ILE A 33 -11.90 3.34 14.63
CA ILE A 33 -12.05 1.87 14.68
C ILE A 33 -13.53 1.54 14.70
N GLU A 34 -13.99 0.93 13.61
CA GLU A 34 -15.30 0.32 13.45
C GLU A 34 -15.11 -1.20 13.39
N PHE A 35 -15.94 -1.93 14.13
CA PHE A 35 -15.91 -3.40 14.13
C PHE A 35 -17.02 -3.88 13.19
N SER A 36 -16.67 -4.11 11.92
CA SER A 36 -17.58 -4.40 10.82
C SER A 36 -17.01 -5.49 9.90
N GLU A 37 -17.89 -6.38 9.41
CA GLU A 37 -17.53 -7.43 8.44
C GLU A 37 -17.33 -6.90 7.01
N ASP A 38 -16.45 -5.90 6.86
CA ASP A 38 -16.03 -5.34 5.56
C ASP A 38 -14.63 -5.80 5.15
N GLY A 39 -13.97 -6.57 6.03
CA GLY A 39 -12.63 -7.10 5.83
C GLY A 39 -11.50 -6.12 6.19
N GLU A 40 -11.78 -4.93 6.73
CA GLU A 40 -10.82 -4.14 7.48
C GLU A 40 -10.32 -4.92 8.70
N PHE A 41 -9.05 -4.75 9.06
CA PHE A 41 -8.49 -5.41 10.23
C PHE A 41 -7.26 -4.67 10.72
N TRP A 42 -7.05 -4.74 12.03
CA TRP A 42 -5.83 -4.31 12.68
C TRP A 42 -5.00 -5.53 13.08
N MET A 43 -3.67 -5.38 13.06
CA MET A 43 -2.74 -6.39 13.54
C MET A 43 -1.48 -5.72 14.07
N SER A 44 -0.71 -6.44 14.87
CA SER A 44 0.58 -5.94 15.32
C SER A 44 1.58 -5.89 14.16
N TYR A 45 2.51 -4.93 14.19
CA TYR A 45 3.57 -4.85 13.17
C TYR A 45 4.43 -6.12 13.12
N LYS A 46 4.63 -6.79 14.26
CA LYS A 46 5.36 -8.07 14.33
C LYS A 46 4.63 -9.16 13.54
N GLU A 47 3.31 -9.23 13.65
CA GLU A 47 2.51 -10.17 12.87
C GLU A 47 2.46 -9.76 11.40
N TRP A 48 2.46 -8.46 11.09
CA TRP A 48 2.59 -8.00 9.72
C TRP A 48 3.88 -8.52 9.08
N LEU A 49 5.02 -8.42 9.75
CA LEU A 49 6.31 -8.96 9.28
C LEU A 49 6.30 -10.49 9.09
N ALA A 50 5.51 -11.21 9.89
CA ALA A 50 5.40 -12.66 9.79
C ALA A 50 4.48 -13.12 8.65
N ASN A 51 3.46 -12.32 8.31
CA ASN A 51 2.41 -12.70 7.36
C ASN A 51 2.56 -12.05 5.97
N PHE A 52 3.25 -10.90 5.87
CA PHE A 52 3.42 -10.16 4.62
C PHE A 52 4.89 -10.05 4.23
N THR A 53 5.17 -10.29 2.95
CA THR A 53 6.53 -10.21 2.38
C THR A 53 6.74 -8.99 1.49
N ARG A 54 5.65 -8.29 1.13
CA ARG A 54 5.68 -7.17 0.18
C ARG A 54 4.68 -6.10 0.58
N VAL A 55 5.12 -4.85 0.53
CA VAL A 55 4.29 -3.66 0.54
C VAL A 55 4.42 -2.96 -0.80
N GLN A 56 3.30 -2.52 -1.37
CA GLN A 56 3.30 -1.71 -2.58
C GLN A 56 2.70 -0.35 -2.25
N ILE A 57 3.50 0.70 -2.42
CA ILE A 57 3.08 2.08 -2.26
C ILE A 57 3.11 2.71 -3.65
N CYS A 58 1.95 3.07 -4.18
CA CYS A 58 1.84 3.70 -5.50
C CYS A 58 1.59 5.20 -5.32
N HIS A 59 2.57 6.01 -5.71
CA HIS A 59 2.44 7.46 -5.76
C HIS A 59 1.84 7.84 -7.12
N LEU A 60 0.77 8.65 -7.13
CA LEU A 60 0.10 9.09 -8.36
C LEU A 60 0.94 10.13 -9.14
N GLY A 61 1.93 10.72 -8.49
CA GLY A 61 2.88 11.64 -9.09
C GLY A 61 3.85 12.18 -8.04
N PRO A 62 4.78 13.05 -8.44
CA PRO A 62 5.70 13.73 -7.51
C PRO A 62 4.96 14.53 -6.44
N ASP A 63 3.75 15.01 -6.77
CA ASP A 63 2.92 15.88 -5.94
C ASP A 63 2.02 15.13 -4.95
N SER A 64 1.97 13.79 -5.00
CA SER A 64 1.12 13.01 -4.06
C SER A 64 1.69 12.94 -2.64
N LEU A 65 2.84 13.58 -2.39
CA LEU A 65 3.35 13.91 -1.05
C LEU A 65 2.94 15.35 -0.72
N THR A 66 1.74 15.54 -0.17
CA THR A 66 1.24 16.89 0.14
C THR A 66 2.01 17.54 1.30
N MET A 67 2.50 18.76 1.05
CA MET A 67 2.89 19.90 1.92
C MET A 67 3.61 19.72 3.27
N GLU A 68 3.37 18.69 4.08
CA GLU A 68 4.06 18.52 5.38
C GLU A 68 5.42 17.81 5.23
N ASP A 69 5.54 16.93 4.22
CA ASP A 69 6.79 16.24 3.88
C ASP A 69 7.67 17.02 2.89
N SER A 70 7.13 18.05 2.23
CA SER A 70 7.86 18.86 1.25
C SER A 70 8.99 19.68 1.87
N ALA A 71 8.88 20.03 3.16
CA ALA A 71 9.94 20.70 3.91
C ALA A 71 11.19 19.83 4.11
N LYS A 72 11.06 18.49 4.06
CA LYS A 72 12.18 17.54 4.24
C LYS A 72 12.81 17.08 2.92
N PHE A 73 12.12 17.23 1.79
CA PHE A 73 12.54 16.72 0.47
C PHE A 73 12.66 17.80 -0.62
N SER A 74 12.71 19.08 -0.24
CA SER A 74 12.70 20.28 -1.10
C SER A 74 13.77 20.38 -2.20
N TRP A 75 14.68 19.40 -2.30
CA TRP A 75 15.78 19.40 -3.27
C TRP A 75 15.57 18.54 -4.52
N LYS A 76 14.48 17.76 -4.61
CA LYS A 76 14.24 16.87 -5.76
C LYS A 76 13.11 17.37 -6.64
N SER A 77 13.45 18.14 -7.67
CA SER A 77 12.56 18.33 -8.82
C SER A 77 12.64 17.09 -9.71
N TRP A 78 11.49 16.55 -10.09
CA TRP A 78 11.38 15.45 -11.05
C TRP A 78 10.90 16.00 -12.39
N ASN A 79 11.61 15.65 -13.47
CA ASN A 79 11.16 15.91 -14.83
C ASN A 79 10.81 14.56 -15.47
N ALA A 80 9.59 14.45 -16.01
CA ALA A 80 9.13 13.24 -16.68
C ALA A 80 8.76 13.58 -18.13
N THR A 81 9.20 12.75 -19.06
CA THR A 81 8.82 12.81 -20.48
C THR A 81 8.15 11.49 -20.83
N ILE A 82 6.97 11.56 -21.47
CA ILE A 82 6.19 10.39 -21.86
C ILE A 82 6.24 10.29 -23.38
N GLU A 83 6.63 9.12 -23.87
CA GLU A 83 6.69 8.82 -25.30
C GLU A 83 5.73 7.67 -25.60
N HIS A 84 4.89 7.83 -26.63
CA HIS A 84 3.95 6.80 -27.05
C HIS A 84 4.51 6.01 -28.23
N SER A 85 4.74 4.71 -28.05
CA SER A 85 5.21 3.81 -29.11
C SER A 85 4.55 2.44 -29.03
N ALA A 86 4.62 1.68 -30.12
CA ALA A 86 4.02 0.35 -30.23
C ALA A 86 5.00 -0.64 -30.86
N TRP A 87 4.87 -1.91 -30.46
CA TRP A 87 5.61 -3.02 -31.05
C TRP A 87 4.84 -3.59 -32.24
N VAL A 88 5.41 -3.46 -33.43
CA VAL A 88 4.91 -3.95 -34.71
C VAL A 88 5.75 -5.14 -35.16
N ARG A 89 5.07 -6.27 -35.41
CA ARG A 89 5.69 -7.52 -35.85
C ARG A 89 6.52 -7.29 -37.12
N ARG A 90 7.77 -7.78 -37.14
CA ARG A 90 8.74 -7.65 -38.24
C ARG A 90 9.19 -6.21 -38.58
N VAL A 91 8.83 -5.22 -37.77
CA VAL A 91 9.33 -3.84 -37.93
C VAL A 91 10.23 -3.49 -36.75
N ASN A 92 9.67 -3.42 -35.55
CA ASN A 92 10.41 -3.04 -34.34
C ASN A 92 10.23 -4.04 -33.18
N ALA A 93 9.40 -5.08 -33.31
CA ALA A 93 9.22 -6.13 -32.30
C ALA A 93 10.37 -7.17 -32.26
N GLY A 94 11.59 -6.74 -31.91
CA GLY A 94 12.80 -7.57 -31.89
C GLY A 94 12.95 -8.53 -30.70
N GLY A 95 12.16 -8.37 -29.65
CA GLY A 95 12.23 -9.21 -28.44
C GLY A 95 13.27 -8.75 -27.43
N CYS A 96 13.50 -9.54 -26.39
CA CYS A 96 14.45 -9.21 -25.32
C CYS A 96 15.91 -9.47 -25.72
N ARG A 97 16.87 -9.02 -24.91
CA ARG A 97 18.34 -9.14 -25.15
C ARG A 97 18.83 -10.56 -25.50
N ASN A 98 18.07 -11.60 -25.16
CA ASN A 98 18.40 -12.99 -25.46
C ASN A 98 18.16 -13.35 -26.95
N TYR A 99 17.53 -12.47 -27.73
CA TYR A 99 17.27 -12.64 -29.17
C TYR A 99 18.07 -11.61 -29.97
N ALA A 100 19.40 -11.70 -29.91
CA ALA A 100 20.28 -10.90 -30.75
C ALA A 100 20.16 -11.39 -32.21
N SER A 101 19.75 -10.50 -33.10
CA SER A 101 19.76 -10.69 -34.57
C SER A 101 21.16 -10.59 -35.14
#